data_AF-A0A2M8PTM7-F1
#
_entry.id   AF-A0A2M8PTM7-F1
#
_cell.length_a   1.000
_cell.length_b   1.000
_cell.length_c   1.000
_cell.angle_alpha   90.00
_cell.angle_beta   90.00
_cell.angle_gamma   90.00
#
_symmetry.space_group_name_H-M   'P 1'
#
loop_
_entity.id
_entity.type
_entity.pdbx_description
1 polymer ?
#
loop_
_entity_poly.entity_id
_entity_poly.type
_entity_poly.pdbx_seq_one_letter_code
_entity_poly.pdbx_strand_id
1 'polypeptide(L)'
;MGTEFTDFVGQVPIALFIWLCGSIFLLIGVLSYIIIRRNRRAAPSQSMPPAENNPTHSQDIVQSSVVSNFDNNDMPDLELLVETPVYDDPAESFALPDDVPDTTTASPAGSPGYKQTNHVDNQEMRAMTASSPTPRRGTFHVQLVDGNTTEAVEVLTIMRDVVDGDLMVQIGDHIYRGLADDPEAKKRFMKVMKELAQIVNRPGGKAPEQSAAPAAPPQQQRTGGIRSRLQQHAEQPPQQQIDDLRDAVDDAPPATPQHVPPPLPDGRMPGDLPDYDEFDRPLQSGFSLRGRPKKTDIKPVPELNIAQAIEEYLQHKLRHTPEFNNLNLHIIPAQDGGVTIQVGTTFYDAVGDIEDDTIRAFLSQTIQEWQERHH
;
A
#
# COMPACT_ATOMS: atom_id res chain seq x y z
N MET A 1 -5.38 58.70 11.53
CA MET A 1 -5.77 57.82 10.40
C MET A 1 -6.91 56.88 10.81
N GLY A 2 -8.08 57.41 11.22
CA GLY A 2 -9.18 56.57 11.72
C GLY A 2 -10.60 57.06 11.41
N THR A 3 -10.73 58.17 10.68
CA THR A 3 -12.03 58.81 10.40
C THR A 3 -12.57 58.50 9.00
N GLU A 4 -11.74 58.03 8.07
CA GLU A 4 -12.18 57.76 6.69
C GLU A 4 -12.99 56.46 6.54
N PHE A 5 -12.84 55.52 7.49
CA PHE A 5 -13.60 54.26 7.42
C PHE A 5 -15.06 54.43 7.83
N THR A 6 -15.36 55.37 8.73
CA THR A 6 -16.73 55.66 9.20
C THR A 6 -17.61 56.32 8.13
N ASP A 7 -17.04 57.14 7.25
CA ASP A 7 -17.81 57.78 6.16
C ASP A 7 -18.17 56.79 5.05
N PHE A 8 -17.34 55.77 4.82
CA PHE A 8 -17.64 54.72 3.84
C PHE A 8 -18.83 53.87 4.26
N VAL A 9 -18.99 53.59 5.57
CA VAL A 9 -20.12 52.81 6.10
C VAL A 9 -21.44 53.57 6.00
N GLY A 10 -21.41 54.91 6.02
CA GLY A 10 -22.61 55.75 5.87
C GLY A 10 -23.19 55.80 4.45
N GLN A 11 -22.40 55.46 3.42
CA GLN A 11 -22.85 55.44 2.03
C GLN A 11 -23.54 54.14 1.60
N VAL A 12 -23.43 53.07 2.38
CA VAL A 12 -24.08 51.81 2.06
C VAL A 12 -25.57 51.93 2.34
N PRO A 13 -26.46 51.74 1.34
CA PRO A 13 -27.90 51.81 1.55
C PRO A 13 -28.33 50.86 2.67
N ILE A 14 -29.03 51.36 3.70
CA ILE A 14 -29.49 50.56 4.85
C ILE A 14 -30.32 49.34 4.39
N ALA A 15 -31.00 49.46 3.26
CA ALA A 15 -31.73 48.35 2.63
C ALA A 15 -30.84 47.14 2.29
N LEU A 16 -29.60 47.36 1.84
CA LEU A 16 -28.64 46.28 1.56
C LEU A 16 -28.22 45.56 2.83
N PHE A 17 -28.02 46.28 3.94
CA PHE A 17 -27.71 45.68 5.23
C PHE A 17 -28.85 44.81 5.75
N ILE A 18 -30.10 45.26 5.63
CA ILE A 18 -31.27 44.49 6.06
C ILE A 18 -31.40 43.22 5.20
N TRP A 19 -31.18 43.33 3.88
CA TRP A 19 -31.25 42.19 2.97
C TRP A 19 -30.12 41.17 3.21
N LEU A 20 -28.89 41.65 3.42
CA LEU A 20 -27.74 40.83 3.78
C LEU A 20 -27.96 40.11 5.10
N CYS A 21 -28.36 40.83 6.16
CA CYS A 21 -28.67 40.23 7.46
C CYS A 21 -29.80 39.21 7.36
N GLY A 22 -30.87 39.52 6.62
CA GLY A 22 -31.99 38.59 6.39
C GLY A 22 -31.54 37.27 5.75
N SER A 23 -30.65 37.34 4.75
CA SER A 23 -30.10 36.15 4.09
C SER A 23 -29.23 35.30 5.03
N ILE A 24 -28.43 35.94 5.90
CA ILE A 24 -27.57 35.25 6.89
C ILE A 24 -28.44 34.52 7.92
N PHE A 25 -29.49 35.15 8.45
CA PHE A 25 -30.40 34.50 9.39
C PHE A 25 -31.14 33.31 8.77
N LEU A 26 -31.57 33.43 7.51
CA LEU A 26 -32.20 32.33 6.79
C LEU A 26 -31.23 31.15 6.62
N LEU A 27 -29.98 31.42 6.26
CA LEU A 27 -28.93 30.40 6.09
C LEU A 27 -28.64 29.67 7.42
N ILE A 28 -28.53 30.39 8.53
CA ILE A 28 -28.35 29.80 9.88
C ILE A 28 -29.56 28.92 10.26
N GLY A 29 -30.77 29.35 9.91
CA GLY A 29 -31.99 28.57 10.13
C GLY A 29 -32.01 27.25 9.35
N VAL A 30 -31.59 27.27 8.08
CA VAL A 30 -31.51 26.06 7.24
C VAL A 30 -30.44 25.09 7.74
N LEU A 31 -29.24 25.58 8.08
CA LEU A 31 -28.18 24.75 8.65
C LEU A 31 -28.60 24.10 9.97
N SER A 32 -29.21 24.88 10.86
CA SER A 32 -29.74 24.37 12.14
C SER A 32 -30.80 23.29 11.92
N TYR A 33 -31.70 23.48 10.93
CA TYR A 33 -32.71 22.48 10.57
C TYR A 33 -32.07 21.18 10.04
N ILE A 34 -31.05 21.27 9.19
CA ILE A 34 -30.33 20.09 8.66
C ILE A 34 -29.66 19.29 9.78
N ILE A 35 -28.98 19.97 10.71
CA ILE A 35 -28.29 19.31 11.84
C ILE A 35 -29.30 18.58 12.74
N ILE A 36 -30.42 19.22 13.08
CA ILE A 36 -31.48 18.61 13.91
C ILE A 36 -32.10 17.41 13.18
N ARG A 37 -32.36 17.53 11.87
CA ARG A 37 -32.93 16.44 11.06
C ARG A 37 -31.98 15.25 10.95
N ARG A 38 -30.68 15.50 10.81
CA ARG A 38 -29.64 14.45 10.73
C ARG A 38 -29.51 13.74 12.08
N ASN A 39 -29.53 14.47 13.19
CA ASN A 39 -29.43 13.87 14.52
C ASN A 39 -30.66 13.03 14.90
N ARG A 40 -31.85 13.39 14.37
CA ARG A 40 -33.08 12.60 14.57
C ARG A 40 -33.10 11.27 13.82
N ARG A 41 -32.27 11.07 12.79
CA ARG A 41 -32.14 9.78 12.08
C ARG A 41 -31.20 8.81 12.79
N ALA A 42 -30.43 9.29 13.77
CA ALA A 42 -29.48 8.48 14.54
C ALA A 42 -30.03 8.06 15.91
N ALA A 43 -31.36 8.01 16.09
CA ALA A 43 -31.93 7.41 17.29
C ALA A 43 -31.67 5.89 17.25
N PRO A 44 -30.97 5.34 18.25
CA PRO A 44 -30.64 3.92 18.29
C PRO A 44 -31.89 3.09 18.52
N SER A 45 -32.04 2.03 17.72
CA SER A 45 -32.96 0.93 17.96
C SER A 45 -32.74 0.38 19.37
N GLN A 46 -33.59 0.81 20.30
CA GLN A 46 -33.60 0.31 21.66
C GLN A 46 -33.95 -1.18 21.67
N SER A 47 -32.98 -1.97 22.14
CA SER A 47 -33.13 -3.13 23.04
C SER A 47 -34.25 -4.13 22.72
N MET A 48 -33.89 -5.20 22.01
CA MET A 48 -34.56 -6.50 22.20
C MET A 48 -34.22 -7.05 23.61
N PRO A 49 -35.19 -7.57 24.35
CA PRO A 49 -34.95 -8.28 25.61
C PRO A 49 -34.27 -9.64 25.37
N PRO A 50 -33.53 -10.18 26.36
CA PRO A 50 -32.83 -11.46 26.21
C PRO A 50 -33.83 -12.60 26.14
N ALA A 51 -33.79 -13.37 25.05
CA ALA A 51 -34.57 -14.59 24.89
C ALA A 51 -33.96 -15.72 25.73
N GLU A 52 -34.77 -16.18 26.68
CA GLU A 52 -34.60 -17.34 27.53
C GLU A 52 -34.77 -18.64 26.72
N ASN A 53 -34.00 -19.66 27.12
CA ASN A 53 -33.88 -20.98 26.52
C ASN A 53 -35.22 -21.73 26.30
N ASN A 54 -35.42 -22.33 25.11
CA ASN A 54 -35.71 -23.76 24.98
C ASN A 54 -35.78 -24.23 23.50
N PRO A 55 -35.48 -25.51 23.20
CA PRO A 55 -35.61 -26.10 21.88
C PRO A 55 -36.99 -26.74 21.68
N THR A 56 -37.39 -26.98 20.42
CA THR A 56 -38.11 -28.19 19.90
C THR A 56 -39.09 -27.86 18.75
N HIS A 57 -38.89 -28.57 17.64
CA HIS A 57 -39.85 -29.04 16.61
C HIS A 57 -40.38 -28.13 15.49
N SER A 58 -40.01 -28.54 14.26
CA SER A 58 -40.81 -28.77 13.04
C SER A 58 -42.17 -28.07 12.87
N GLN A 59 -42.35 -27.36 11.76
CA GLN A 59 -43.18 -27.79 10.61
C GLN A 59 -43.29 -26.71 9.53
N ASP A 60 -43.35 -27.19 8.28
CA ASP A 60 -43.80 -26.50 7.07
C ASP A 60 -45.10 -25.68 7.27
N ILE A 61 -45.25 -24.57 6.53
CA ILE A 61 -46.34 -24.34 5.57
C ILE A 61 -46.20 -22.97 4.89
N VAL A 62 -46.37 -23.03 3.57
CA VAL A 62 -46.57 -22.00 2.54
C VAL A 62 -47.50 -20.86 2.95
N GLN A 63 -47.10 -19.60 2.72
CA GLN A 63 -48.06 -18.57 2.27
C GLN A 63 -47.41 -17.38 1.55
N SER A 64 -47.69 -17.32 0.25
CA SER A 64 -47.45 -16.18 -0.64
C SER A 64 -48.23 -14.93 -0.19
N SER A 65 -47.58 -13.77 -0.22
CA SER A 65 -48.26 -12.54 -0.63
C SER A 65 -47.30 -11.60 -1.35
N VAL A 66 -47.77 -11.16 -2.51
CA VAL A 66 -47.14 -10.31 -3.52
C VAL A 66 -47.27 -8.86 -3.08
N VAL A 67 -46.15 -8.14 -2.90
CA VAL A 67 -46.00 -6.72 -3.29
C VAL A 67 -44.53 -6.43 -3.62
N SER A 68 -44.32 -6.07 -4.88
CA SER A 68 -43.09 -5.60 -5.54
C SER A 68 -42.44 -4.37 -4.89
N ASN A 69 -41.10 -4.38 -4.72
CA ASN A 69 -40.19 -3.39 -5.34
C ASN A 69 -38.73 -3.50 -4.88
N PHE A 70 -37.84 -3.48 -5.90
CA PHE A 70 -36.38 -3.42 -5.90
C PHE A 70 -35.64 -4.69 -5.47
N ASP A 71 -35.56 -5.58 -6.46
CA ASP A 71 -34.70 -6.75 -6.54
C ASP A 71 -33.23 -6.30 -6.57
N ASN A 72 -32.49 -6.56 -5.50
CA ASN A 72 -31.04 -6.39 -5.38
C ASN A 72 -30.27 -7.64 -5.86
N ASN A 73 -30.94 -8.57 -6.55
CA ASN A 73 -30.37 -9.84 -7.01
C ASN A 73 -29.97 -9.85 -8.49
N ASP A 74 -29.86 -8.70 -9.16
CA ASP A 74 -29.32 -8.61 -10.52
C ASP A 74 -27.90 -8.02 -10.50
N MET A 75 -27.04 -8.56 -9.63
CA MET A 75 -25.59 -8.46 -9.86
C MET A 75 -25.20 -9.59 -10.81
N PRO A 76 -24.61 -9.29 -11.99
CA PRO A 76 -24.16 -10.32 -12.90
C PRO A 76 -23.14 -11.21 -12.18
N ASP A 77 -23.34 -12.53 -12.27
CA ASP A 77 -22.50 -13.55 -11.64
C ASP A 77 -21.02 -13.29 -11.95
N LEU A 78 -20.26 -12.94 -10.91
CA LEU A 78 -18.80 -12.80 -10.94
C LEU A 78 -18.08 -14.14 -11.10
N GLU A 79 -18.81 -15.27 -11.14
CA GLU A 79 -18.25 -16.59 -11.41
C GLU A 79 -17.84 -16.78 -12.88
N LEU A 80 -18.29 -15.92 -13.81
CA LEU A 80 -17.82 -15.98 -15.20
C LEU A 80 -16.44 -15.32 -15.42
N LEU A 81 -15.86 -14.65 -14.41
CA LEU A 81 -14.55 -14.00 -14.48
C LEU A 81 -13.41 -14.81 -13.82
N VAL A 82 -13.71 -15.97 -13.24
CA VAL A 82 -12.72 -16.89 -12.65
C VAL A 82 -12.62 -18.19 -13.46
N GLU A 83 -13.00 -18.15 -14.74
CA GLU A 83 -12.64 -19.21 -15.67
C GLU A 83 -11.27 -18.86 -16.28
N THR A 84 -10.22 -19.06 -15.49
CA THR A 84 -8.85 -19.08 -15.97
C THR A 84 -8.73 -20.19 -17.00
N PRO A 85 -8.43 -19.89 -18.29
CA PRO A 85 -8.15 -20.94 -19.25
C PRO A 85 -6.94 -21.71 -18.74
N VAL A 86 -7.10 -23.03 -18.60
CA VAL A 86 -6.00 -23.97 -18.43
C VAL A 86 -5.09 -23.79 -19.64
N TYR A 87 -3.98 -23.07 -19.45
CA TYR A 87 -2.91 -23.00 -20.41
C TYR A 87 -2.10 -24.28 -20.24
N ASP A 88 -2.33 -25.26 -21.11
CA ASP A 88 -1.39 -26.35 -21.35
C ASP A 88 -0.11 -25.71 -21.92
N ASP A 89 0.81 -25.37 -21.04
CA ASP A 89 2.15 -24.89 -21.38
C ASP A 89 3.03 -26.10 -21.72
N PRO A 90 3.43 -26.31 -22.99
CA PRO A 90 4.37 -27.37 -23.33
C PRO A 90 5.76 -26.96 -22.85
N ALA A 91 6.20 -27.62 -21.77
CA ALA A 91 7.54 -27.54 -21.22
C ALA A 91 8.63 -27.54 -22.32
N GLU A 92 9.24 -26.37 -22.56
CA GLU A 92 10.53 -26.29 -23.23
C GLU A 92 11.60 -26.80 -22.27
N SER A 93 12.07 -28.02 -22.54
CA SER A 93 13.19 -28.64 -21.86
C SER A 93 14.50 -27.95 -22.27
N PHE A 94 14.96 -27.01 -21.44
CA PHE A 94 16.34 -26.54 -21.48
C PHE A 94 17.27 -27.66 -21.01
N ALA A 95 17.92 -28.34 -21.97
CA ALA A 95 19.02 -29.25 -21.70
C ALA A 95 20.25 -28.43 -21.26
N LEU A 96 20.64 -28.55 -19.98
CA LEU A 96 21.92 -28.08 -19.47
C LEU A 96 23.00 -29.14 -19.74
N PRO A 97 24.21 -28.74 -20.18
CA PRO A 97 25.34 -29.65 -20.36
C PRO A 97 26.00 -30.02 -19.02
N ASP A 98 26.16 -31.32 -18.80
CA ASP A 98 27.06 -31.92 -17.80
C ASP A 98 28.52 -31.65 -18.18
N ASP A 99 29.25 -30.87 -17.38
CA ASP A 99 30.67 -31.11 -17.05
C ASP A 99 31.23 -29.95 -16.18
N VAL A 100 31.46 -30.21 -14.89
CA VAL A 100 32.52 -29.50 -14.14
C VAL A 100 33.07 -30.39 -13.03
N PRO A 101 34.41 -30.52 -12.92
CA PRO A 101 35.05 -31.48 -12.03
C PRO A 101 35.21 -30.98 -10.58
N ASP A 102 35.19 -31.97 -9.68
CA ASP A 102 35.58 -31.93 -8.27
C ASP A 102 36.76 -30.99 -7.98
N THR A 103 36.57 -30.07 -7.03
CA THR A 103 37.68 -29.47 -6.28
C THR A 103 37.37 -29.49 -4.78
N THR A 104 37.80 -30.57 -4.15
CA THR A 104 38.08 -30.65 -2.71
C THR A 104 39.20 -29.66 -2.35
N THR A 105 39.00 -28.72 -1.41
CA THR A 105 40.08 -28.15 -0.57
C THR A 105 39.55 -27.46 0.69
N ALA A 106 39.80 -28.12 1.82
CA ALA A 106 40.25 -27.65 3.14
C ALA A 106 39.70 -26.35 3.77
N SER A 107 38.98 -26.57 4.87
CA SER A 107 38.78 -25.68 6.02
C SER A 107 40.09 -25.43 6.81
N PRO A 108 40.32 -24.21 7.32
CA PRO A 108 41.14 -24.02 8.51
C PRO A 108 40.35 -23.40 9.67
N ALA A 109 40.49 -24.05 10.82
CA ALA A 109 40.10 -23.59 12.14
C ALA A 109 40.91 -22.36 12.60
N GLY A 110 40.29 -21.53 13.45
CA GLY A 110 41.02 -20.95 14.60
C GLY A 110 40.82 -19.46 14.91
N SER A 111 40.35 -19.23 16.15
CA SER A 111 40.68 -18.11 17.08
C SER A 111 39.91 -16.79 17.00
N PRO A 112 39.90 -15.99 18.09
CA PRO A 112 39.53 -16.36 19.47
C PRO A 112 38.53 -15.34 20.08
N GLY A 113 37.92 -15.72 21.19
CA GLY A 113 36.88 -14.95 21.85
C GLY A 113 37.32 -13.60 22.42
N TYR A 114 36.34 -12.68 22.44
CA TYR A 114 36.38 -11.46 23.22
C TYR A 114 35.23 -11.52 24.24
N LYS A 115 35.62 -11.57 25.52
CA LYS A 115 34.74 -11.21 26.63
C LYS A 115 34.62 -9.69 26.65
N GLN A 116 33.40 -9.17 26.51
CA GLN A 116 33.12 -7.76 26.78
C GLN A 116 31.99 -7.66 27.79
N THR A 117 32.38 -7.67 29.06
CA THR A 117 31.59 -7.12 30.16
C THR A 117 31.66 -5.59 30.07
N ASN A 118 30.53 -4.91 29.98
CA ASN A 118 30.38 -3.53 30.48
C ASN A 118 28.94 -3.32 30.95
N HIS A 119 28.82 -3.45 32.26
CA HIS A 119 27.79 -2.88 33.11
C HIS A 119 28.10 -1.39 33.29
N VAL A 120 27.20 -0.48 32.87
CA VAL A 120 26.99 0.85 33.48
C VAL A 120 25.56 1.32 33.21
N ASP A 121 24.85 1.58 34.31
CA ASP A 121 23.61 2.34 34.40
C ASP A 121 23.65 3.69 33.66
N ASN A 122 22.60 4.04 32.92
CA ASN A 122 22.08 5.41 32.95
C ASN A 122 20.67 5.52 32.38
N GLN A 123 19.74 5.58 33.31
CA GLN A 123 18.37 6.01 33.18
C GLN A 123 18.34 7.54 33.25
N GLU A 124 18.33 8.24 32.11
CA GLU A 124 17.92 9.66 32.08
C GLU A 124 17.46 10.11 30.67
N MET A 125 16.14 10.28 30.55
CA MET A 125 15.44 11.32 29.79
C MET A 125 16.01 11.74 28.42
N ARG A 126 15.56 11.07 27.35
CA ARG A 126 15.34 11.73 26.07
C ARG A 126 13.96 11.39 25.51
N ALA A 127 13.07 12.37 25.63
CA ALA A 127 11.87 12.46 24.81
C ALA A 127 12.30 12.47 23.34
N MET A 128 12.21 11.31 22.68
CA MET A 128 12.19 11.22 21.23
C MET A 128 10.87 11.81 20.78
N THR A 129 10.86 13.12 20.58
CA THR A 129 9.81 13.79 19.82
C THR A 129 9.87 13.19 18.42
N ALA A 130 8.84 12.44 18.05
CA ALA A 130 8.64 12.00 16.68
C ALA A 130 8.51 13.27 15.83
N SER A 131 9.61 13.63 15.19
CA SER A 131 9.67 14.69 14.19
C SER A 131 8.77 14.25 13.05
N SER A 132 7.55 14.80 12.97
CA SER A 132 6.76 14.73 11.75
C SER A 132 7.66 15.13 10.59
N PRO A 133 7.70 14.36 9.48
CA PRO A 133 8.59 14.63 8.36
C PRO A 133 8.33 16.07 7.90
N THR A 134 9.32 16.93 8.11
CA THR A 134 9.22 18.31 7.66
C THR A 134 9.21 18.25 6.13
N PRO A 135 8.22 18.85 5.45
CA PRO A 135 8.16 18.81 4.00
C PRO A 135 9.45 19.42 3.45
N ARG A 136 10.29 18.57 2.85
CA ARG A 136 11.57 18.98 2.31
C ARG A 136 11.29 19.71 1.00
N ARG A 137 11.14 21.03 1.05
CA ARG A 137 11.16 21.86 -0.16
C ARG A 137 12.55 21.79 -0.79
N GLY A 138 12.67 21.00 -1.85
CA GLY A 138 13.89 20.86 -2.62
C GLY A 138 13.58 20.59 -4.08
N THR A 139 14.58 20.81 -4.93
CA THR A 139 14.60 20.15 -6.23
C THR A 139 14.97 18.68 -6.02
N PHE A 140 14.27 17.79 -6.72
CA PHE A 140 14.45 16.34 -6.64
C PHE A 140 14.92 15.82 -7.99
N HIS A 141 15.87 14.89 -7.98
CA HIS A 141 16.21 14.14 -9.18
C HIS A 141 15.24 12.96 -9.31
N VAL A 142 14.40 12.99 -10.33
CA VAL A 142 13.41 11.94 -10.61
C VAL A 142 13.87 11.18 -11.84
N GLN A 143 13.91 9.85 -11.75
CA GLN A 143 14.17 8.98 -12.88
C GLN A 143 12.85 8.72 -13.61
N LEU A 144 12.81 9.06 -14.90
CA LEU A 144 11.68 8.79 -15.77
C LEU A 144 11.70 7.34 -16.25
N VAL A 145 10.56 6.86 -16.75
CA VAL A 145 10.38 5.50 -17.28
C VAL A 145 11.32 5.19 -18.46
N ASP A 146 11.78 6.22 -19.19
CA ASP A 146 12.76 6.09 -20.27
C ASP A 146 14.21 5.98 -19.77
N GLY A 147 14.42 5.95 -18.45
CA GLY A 147 15.73 5.85 -17.79
C GLY A 147 16.43 7.21 -17.60
N ASN A 148 15.91 8.29 -18.17
CA ASN A 148 16.50 9.62 -18.03
C ASN A 148 16.22 10.19 -16.63
N THR A 149 17.18 10.93 -16.08
CA THR A 149 16.98 11.67 -14.83
C THR A 149 16.68 13.13 -15.13
N THR A 150 15.62 13.68 -14.54
CA THR A 150 15.32 15.11 -14.59
C THR A 150 15.31 15.72 -13.19
N GLU A 151 15.68 17.00 -13.09
CA GLU A 151 15.42 17.79 -11.89
C GLU A 151 13.95 18.24 -11.91
N ALA A 152 13.23 17.99 -10.82
CA ALA A 152 11.82 18.29 -10.64
C ALA A 152 11.61 19.06 -9.33
N VAL A 153 10.57 19.89 -9.28
CA VAL A 153 10.15 20.60 -8.06
C VAL A 153 8.78 20.07 -7.67
N GLU A 154 8.60 19.73 -6.39
CA GLU A 154 7.29 19.34 -5.87
C GLU A 154 6.35 20.56 -5.88
N VAL A 155 5.27 20.46 -6.65
CA VAL A 155 4.27 21.54 -6.80
C VAL A 155 3.05 21.30 -5.89
N LEU A 156 2.69 20.03 -5.69
CA LEU A 156 1.44 19.58 -5.06
C LEU A 156 1.63 18.16 -4.53
N THR A 157 1.18 17.90 -3.31
CA THR A 157 1.06 16.54 -2.75
C THR A 157 -0.42 16.23 -2.51
N ILE A 158 -0.90 15.07 -2.95
CA ILE A 158 -2.25 14.59 -2.67
C ILE A 158 -2.13 13.43 -1.71
N MET A 159 -2.83 13.50 -0.58
CA MET A 159 -2.83 12.49 0.47
C MET A 159 -4.27 12.04 0.73
N ARG A 160 -4.47 10.79 1.15
CA ARG A 160 -5.75 10.32 1.66
C ARG A 160 -5.67 10.27 3.18
N ASP A 161 -6.64 10.86 3.86
CA ASP A 161 -6.76 10.71 5.31
C ASP A 161 -7.19 9.28 5.64
N VAL A 162 -6.47 8.63 6.55
CA VAL A 162 -6.74 7.26 6.98
C VAL A 162 -7.97 7.16 7.89
N VAL A 163 -8.36 8.26 8.56
CA VAL A 163 -9.46 8.25 9.53
C VAL A 163 -10.81 8.30 8.83
N ASP A 164 -10.97 9.21 7.89
CA ASP A 164 -12.22 9.52 7.19
C ASP A 164 -12.19 9.17 5.70
N GLY A 165 -11.03 8.82 5.14
CA GLY A 165 -10.88 8.46 3.73
C GLY A 165 -10.88 9.65 2.76
N ASP A 166 -11.00 10.87 3.29
CA ASP A 166 -11.07 12.10 2.50
C ASP A 166 -9.72 12.46 1.91
N LEU A 167 -9.72 13.11 0.73
CA LEU A 167 -8.50 13.58 0.11
C LEU A 167 -8.07 14.92 0.70
N MET A 168 -6.80 15.01 1.08
CA MET A 168 -6.12 16.23 1.51
C MET A 168 -5.11 16.66 0.45
N VAL A 169 -5.00 17.96 0.25
CA VAL A 169 -4.12 18.57 -0.74
C VAL A 169 -3.11 19.45 -0.03
N GLN A 170 -1.82 19.13 -0.16
CA GLN A 170 -0.74 19.98 0.33
C GLN A 170 -0.21 20.86 -0.80
N ILE A 171 -0.18 22.18 -0.55
CA ILE A 171 0.39 23.17 -1.46
C ILE A 171 1.38 24.01 -0.67
N GLY A 172 2.67 23.75 -0.89
CA GLY A 172 3.72 24.34 -0.07
C GLY A 172 3.69 23.83 1.37
N ASP A 173 3.50 24.73 2.35
CA ASP A 173 3.52 24.40 3.79
C ASP A 173 2.11 24.19 4.37
N HIS A 174 1.07 24.28 3.55
CA HIS A 174 -0.31 24.22 3.99
C HIS A 174 -0.99 23.00 3.43
N ILE A 175 -1.71 22.29 4.31
CA ILE A 175 -2.53 21.13 3.98
C ILE A 175 -4.00 21.57 4.04
N TYR A 176 -4.73 21.31 2.97
CA TYR A 176 -6.11 21.68 2.79
C TYR A 176 -6.97 20.42 2.69
N ARG A 177 -7.94 20.23 3.60
CA ARG A 177 -9.03 19.23 3.44
C ARG A 177 -10.06 19.68 2.40
N GLY A 178 -10.15 20.98 2.15
CA GLY A 178 -11.01 21.58 1.14
C GLY A 178 -10.41 22.87 0.64
N LEU A 179 -10.62 23.17 -0.64
CA LEU A 179 -10.10 24.37 -1.30
C LEU A 179 -11.12 25.53 -1.29
N ALA A 180 -12.19 25.42 -0.51
CA ALA A 180 -13.24 26.44 -0.45
C ALA A 180 -12.78 27.69 0.31
N ASP A 181 -11.97 27.49 1.35
CA ASP A 181 -11.56 28.55 2.27
C ASP A 181 -10.41 29.41 1.74
N ASP A 182 -9.66 28.90 0.74
CA ASP A 182 -8.53 29.59 0.13
C ASP A 182 -8.68 29.64 -1.40
N PRO A 183 -9.17 30.78 -1.95
CA PRO A 183 -9.38 30.92 -3.39
C PRO A 183 -8.05 30.96 -4.18
N GLU A 184 -6.94 31.28 -3.53
CA GLU A 184 -5.63 31.26 -4.18
C GLU A 184 -5.11 29.83 -4.31
N ALA A 185 -5.18 29.04 -3.24
CA ALA A 185 -4.88 27.61 -3.27
C ALA A 185 -5.74 26.89 -4.32
N LYS A 186 -7.05 27.20 -4.38
CA LYS A 186 -7.95 26.67 -5.40
C LYS A 186 -7.49 27.00 -6.82
N LYS A 187 -7.09 28.25 -7.09
CA LYS A 187 -6.59 28.66 -8.41
C LYS A 187 -5.31 27.90 -8.79
N ARG A 188 -4.37 27.75 -7.86
CA ARG A 188 -3.13 26.99 -8.07
C ARG A 188 -3.42 25.52 -8.35
N PHE A 189 -4.26 24.89 -7.53
CA PHE A 189 -4.70 23.51 -7.73
C PHE A 189 -5.37 23.32 -9.10
N MET A 190 -6.33 24.18 -9.47
CA MET A 190 -6.99 24.10 -10.78
C MET A 190 -6.01 24.27 -11.95
N LYS A 191 -4.98 25.11 -11.79
CA LYS A 191 -3.92 25.25 -12.80
C LYS A 191 -3.14 23.95 -12.97
N VAL A 192 -2.68 23.35 -11.87
CA VAL A 192 -1.96 22.06 -11.89
C VAL A 192 -2.83 20.95 -12.49
N MET A 193 -4.10 20.84 -12.08
CA MET A 193 -5.01 19.85 -12.65
C MET A 193 -5.22 20.02 -14.15
N LYS A 194 -5.25 21.27 -14.65
CA LYS A 194 -5.34 21.55 -16.09
C LYS A 194 -4.06 21.14 -16.84
N GLU A 195 -2.90 21.38 -16.25
CA GLU A 195 -1.61 20.95 -16.82
C GLU A 195 -1.50 19.42 -16.86
N LEU A 196 -1.87 18.73 -15.77
CA LEU A 196 -1.94 17.26 -15.71
C LEU A 196 -2.90 16.69 -16.75
N ALA A 197 -4.09 17.28 -16.90
CA ALA A 197 -5.05 16.86 -17.91
C ALA A 197 -4.52 17.00 -19.34
N GLN A 198 -3.66 18.00 -19.61
CA GLN A 198 -3.00 18.12 -20.92
C GLN A 198 -1.96 17.02 -21.15
N ILE A 199 -1.23 16.62 -20.11
CA ILE A 199 -0.24 15.53 -20.20
C ILE A 199 -0.96 14.20 -20.48
N VAL A 200 -2.03 13.90 -19.73
CA VAL A 200 -2.82 12.66 -19.89
C VAL A 200 -3.46 12.58 -21.27
N ASN A 201 -3.99 13.70 -21.78
CA ASN A 201 -4.63 13.73 -23.10
C ASN A 201 -3.66 13.94 -24.25
N ARG A 202 -2.34 14.03 -24.00
CA ARG A 202 -1.36 14.17 -25.07
C ARG A 202 -1.24 12.82 -25.78
N PRO A 203 -1.74 12.68 -27.03
CA PRO A 203 -1.59 11.42 -27.75
C PRO A 203 -0.11 11.12 -27.87
N GLY A 204 0.34 9.96 -27.36
CA GLY A 204 1.73 9.55 -27.08
C GLY A 204 2.76 9.96 -28.13
N GLY A 205 3.11 11.24 -28.13
CA GLY A 205 3.69 11.91 -29.28
C GLY A 205 5.16 12.15 -29.04
N LYS A 206 5.98 11.29 -29.65
CA LYS A 206 7.41 11.40 -29.96
C LYS A 206 8.25 12.08 -28.86
N ALA A 207 9.14 11.27 -28.27
CA ALA A 207 10.27 11.72 -27.46
C ALA A 207 10.82 13.04 -28.01
N PRO A 208 11.03 14.06 -27.17
CA PRO A 208 11.55 15.35 -27.61
C PRO A 208 12.82 15.07 -28.41
N GLU A 209 12.74 15.36 -29.71
CA GLU A 209 13.83 15.21 -30.65
C GLU A 209 14.96 16.08 -30.10
N GLN A 210 15.90 15.40 -29.45
CA GLN A 210 17.05 15.95 -28.77
C GLN A 210 17.65 16.98 -29.71
N SER A 211 17.59 18.27 -29.34
CA SER A 211 18.05 19.38 -30.18
C SER A 211 19.39 19.01 -30.75
N ALA A 212 19.39 18.74 -32.06
CA ALA A 212 20.57 18.33 -32.79
C ALA A 212 21.68 19.33 -32.49
N ALA A 213 22.78 18.81 -31.98
CA ALA A 213 24.01 19.56 -31.77
C ALA A 213 24.33 20.38 -33.04
N PRO A 214 24.84 21.61 -32.89
CA PRO A 214 25.17 22.46 -34.04
C PRO A 214 26.14 21.72 -34.97
N ALA A 215 25.72 21.66 -36.24
CA ALA A 215 26.31 20.89 -37.31
C ALA A 215 27.84 21.01 -37.40
N ALA A 216 28.51 19.86 -37.31
CA ALA A 216 29.82 19.67 -37.91
C ALA A 216 29.66 19.31 -39.42
N PRO A 217 30.63 19.66 -40.29
CA PRO A 217 30.48 19.57 -41.76
C PRO A 217 30.42 18.13 -42.31
N PRO A 218 29.92 17.95 -43.55
CA PRO A 218 29.45 16.67 -44.06
C PRO A 218 30.59 15.73 -44.45
N GLN A 219 30.55 14.49 -43.95
CA GLN A 219 31.29 13.39 -44.53
C GLN A 219 30.39 12.49 -45.38
N GLN A 220 31.00 12.09 -46.50
CA GLN A 220 30.39 11.62 -47.72
C GLN A 220 29.85 10.19 -47.62
N GLN A 221 28.79 10.00 -48.40
CA GLN A 221 28.19 8.75 -48.83
C GLN A 221 29.20 7.64 -49.11
N ARG A 222 29.03 6.48 -48.47
CA ARG A 222 29.43 5.19 -49.04
C ARG A 222 28.21 4.26 -49.11
N THR A 223 27.72 4.17 -50.34
CA THR A 223 26.82 3.16 -50.89
C THR A 223 27.46 1.76 -50.91
N GLY A 224 26.66 0.74 -50.60
CA GLY A 224 26.94 -0.69 -50.79
C GLY A 224 26.37 -1.47 -49.60
N GLY A 225 25.24 -2.18 -49.66
CA GLY A 225 24.65 -2.90 -50.78
C GLY A 225 25.01 -4.38 -50.67
N ILE A 226 24.34 -5.15 -49.79
CA ILE A 226 24.19 -6.61 -49.94
C ILE A 226 22.77 -6.99 -49.53
N ARG A 227 21.96 -7.08 -50.58
CA ARG A 227 20.75 -7.88 -50.71
C ARG A 227 21.16 -9.36 -50.66
N SER A 228 20.23 -10.20 -50.19
CA SER A 228 20.15 -11.65 -50.42
C SER A 228 20.57 -12.56 -49.25
N ARG A 229 19.57 -13.05 -48.51
CA ARG A 229 19.43 -14.49 -48.27
C ARG A 229 17.98 -14.86 -47.94
N LEU A 230 17.23 -15.16 -48.99
CA LEU A 230 16.12 -16.12 -48.99
C LEU A 230 16.74 -17.52 -48.85
N GLN A 231 16.28 -18.32 -47.89
CA GLN A 231 16.13 -19.79 -47.98
C GLN A 231 15.58 -20.30 -46.64
N GLN A 232 14.30 -20.67 -46.53
CA GLN A 232 13.72 -21.92 -47.04
C GLN A 232 14.27 -23.13 -46.26
N HIS A 233 13.57 -23.52 -45.21
CA HIS A 233 13.55 -24.88 -44.67
C HIS A 233 12.13 -25.19 -44.24
N ALA A 234 11.40 -25.80 -45.18
CA ALA A 234 10.34 -26.73 -44.87
C ALA A 234 11.03 -28.09 -44.73
N GLU A 235 11.06 -28.66 -43.53
CA GLU A 235 11.38 -30.07 -43.37
C GLU A 235 10.70 -30.62 -42.11
N GLN A 236 9.77 -31.53 -42.39
CA GLN A 236 9.00 -32.40 -41.50
C GLN A 236 9.90 -33.52 -40.96
N PRO A 237 9.76 -33.93 -39.69
CA PRO A 237 9.84 -35.36 -39.37
C PRO A 237 8.85 -35.75 -38.22
N PRO A 238 8.91 -36.97 -37.62
CA PRO A 238 7.85 -37.97 -37.73
C PRO A 238 7.02 -38.14 -36.44
N GLN A 239 5.77 -38.55 -36.60
CA GLN A 239 4.98 -39.15 -35.51
C GLN A 239 5.56 -40.52 -35.17
N GLN A 240 6.28 -40.65 -34.05
CA GLN A 240 6.54 -41.94 -33.41
C GLN A 240 6.50 -41.82 -31.88
N GLN A 241 5.45 -42.44 -31.31
CA GLN A 241 5.44 -43.25 -30.09
C GLN A 241 5.98 -42.62 -28.79
N ILE A 242 5.09 -42.05 -27.98
CA ILE A 242 5.30 -41.91 -26.53
C ILE A 242 3.98 -42.21 -25.81
N ASP A 243 3.62 -43.49 -25.71
CA ASP A 243 2.45 -43.98 -24.95
C ASP A 243 2.86 -44.84 -23.74
N ASP A 244 4.14 -44.82 -23.32
CA ASP A 244 4.69 -45.83 -22.38
C ASP A 244 5.54 -45.28 -21.20
N LEU A 245 5.39 -44.00 -20.80
CA LEU A 245 6.12 -43.45 -19.64
C LEU A 245 5.22 -42.62 -18.70
N ARG A 246 4.09 -43.20 -18.28
CA ARG A 246 3.15 -42.58 -17.32
C ARG A 246 3.17 -43.18 -15.91
N ASP A 247 4.18 -43.98 -15.57
CA ASP A 247 4.21 -44.78 -14.32
C ASP A 247 5.38 -44.44 -13.35
N ALA A 248 5.95 -43.23 -13.41
CA ALA A 248 7.09 -42.87 -12.53
C ALA A 248 7.07 -41.42 -11.98
N VAL A 249 5.90 -40.88 -11.63
CA VAL A 249 5.78 -39.56 -10.96
C VAL A 249 5.23 -39.71 -9.53
N ASP A 250 5.83 -40.60 -8.74
CA ASP A 250 5.39 -40.84 -7.35
C ASP A 250 6.54 -40.98 -6.34
N ASP A 251 7.71 -40.39 -6.64
CA ASP A 251 8.86 -40.41 -5.73
C ASP A 251 9.53 -39.03 -5.62
N ALA A 252 8.71 -37.97 -5.59
CA ALA A 252 9.19 -36.69 -5.09
C ALA A 252 9.55 -36.89 -3.60
N PRO A 253 10.81 -36.66 -3.19
CA PRO A 253 11.22 -36.86 -1.81
C PRO A 253 10.31 -36.02 -0.90
N PRO A 254 9.83 -36.60 0.22
CA PRO A 254 8.93 -35.88 1.12
C PRO A 254 9.58 -34.57 1.54
N ALA A 255 8.88 -33.45 1.30
CA ALA A 255 9.28 -32.12 1.70
C ALA A 255 9.84 -32.19 3.13
N THR A 256 11.12 -31.87 3.27
CA THR A 256 11.83 -32.04 4.54
C THR A 256 11.10 -31.21 5.59
N PRO A 257 10.81 -31.76 6.79
CA PRO A 257 10.04 -31.05 7.82
C PRO A 257 10.67 -29.70 8.09
N GLN A 258 9.95 -28.64 7.73
CA GLN A 258 10.45 -27.30 7.89
C GLN A 258 10.53 -26.95 9.38
N HIS A 259 11.74 -26.60 9.82
CA HIS A 259 12.00 -26.26 11.20
C HIS A 259 11.40 -24.88 11.51
N VAL A 260 10.26 -24.86 12.20
CA VAL A 260 9.71 -23.64 12.81
C VAL A 260 10.81 -23.06 13.72
N PRO A 261 11.22 -21.79 13.54
CA PRO A 261 12.29 -21.22 14.34
C PRO A 261 11.88 -21.16 15.83
N PRO A 262 12.82 -21.44 16.75
CA PRO A 262 12.52 -21.42 18.18
C PRO A 262 12.14 -19.99 18.63
N PRO A 263 11.19 -19.84 19.57
CA PRO A 263 10.84 -18.53 20.14
C PRO A 263 12.01 -17.95 20.95
N LEU A 264 12.06 -16.62 21.12
CA LEU A 264 13.05 -16.00 22.01
C LEU A 264 12.78 -16.40 23.48
N PRO A 265 13.79 -16.24 24.37
CA PRO A 265 13.65 -16.58 25.79
C PRO A 265 12.43 -15.94 26.48
N ASP A 266 12.00 -14.77 26.03
CA ASP A 266 10.86 -14.04 26.57
C ASP A 266 9.50 -14.56 26.06
N GLY A 267 9.50 -15.62 25.25
CA GLY A 267 8.31 -16.23 24.65
C GLY A 267 7.72 -15.44 23.47
N ARG A 268 8.16 -14.20 23.24
CA ARG A 268 7.79 -13.37 22.09
C ARG A 268 8.68 -13.67 20.89
N MET A 269 8.14 -13.59 19.68
CA MET A 269 8.95 -13.60 18.46
C MET A 269 9.26 -12.17 17.98
N PRO A 270 10.34 -11.97 17.21
CA PRO A 270 10.60 -10.68 16.59
C PRO A 270 9.51 -10.42 15.55
N GLY A 271 9.00 -9.18 15.51
CA GLY A 271 7.86 -8.86 14.68
C GLY A 271 6.49 -9.23 15.27
N ASP A 272 6.43 -9.68 16.53
CA ASP A 272 5.15 -9.75 17.23
C ASP A 272 4.58 -8.33 17.39
N LEU A 273 3.36 -8.13 16.87
CA LEU A 273 2.62 -6.89 17.04
C LEU A 273 2.36 -6.67 18.55
N PRO A 274 2.40 -5.42 19.03
CA PRO A 274 2.00 -5.13 20.40
C PRO A 274 0.57 -5.61 20.63
N ASP A 275 0.29 -6.27 21.76
CA ASP A 275 -1.08 -6.61 22.15
C ASP A 275 -1.91 -5.32 22.29
N TYR A 276 -2.82 -5.07 21.33
CA TYR A 276 -3.71 -3.91 21.36
C TYR A 276 -4.87 -4.06 22.35
N ASP A 277 -5.01 -5.22 22.99
CA ASP A 277 -6.00 -5.48 24.04
C ASP A 277 -5.91 -4.49 25.21
N GLU A 278 -4.77 -3.82 25.41
CA GLU A 278 -4.63 -2.78 26.43
C GLU A 278 -5.36 -1.47 26.06
N PHE A 279 -5.55 -1.19 24.77
CA PHE A 279 -6.28 -0.01 24.29
C PHE A 279 -7.80 -0.19 24.31
N ASP A 280 -8.30 -1.42 24.16
CA ASP A 280 -9.73 -1.72 24.20
C ASP A 280 -10.30 -1.87 25.61
N ARG A 281 -9.44 -1.80 26.64
CA ARG A 281 -9.92 -1.68 28.01
C ARG A 281 -10.70 -0.37 28.11
N PRO A 282 -12.03 -0.42 28.34
CA PRO A 282 -12.84 0.78 28.40
C PRO A 282 -12.19 1.65 29.45
N LEU A 283 -11.68 2.82 29.02
CA LEU A 283 -11.06 3.81 29.89
C LEU A 283 -11.98 3.92 31.08
N GLN A 284 -11.58 3.31 32.19
CA GLN A 284 -12.42 3.19 33.37
C GLN A 284 -12.47 4.61 33.89
N SER A 285 -13.45 5.35 33.39
CA SER A 285 -13.74 6.73 33.67
C SER A 285 -14.15 6.75 35.12
N GLY A 286 -13.14 6.72 35.99
CA GLY A 286 -13.30 6.95 37.40
C GLY A 286 -13.97 8.30 37.50
N PHE A 287 -15.25 8.27 37.85
CA PHE A 287 -16.09 9.44 38.09
C PHE A 287 -15.41 10.28 39.16
N SER A 288 -14.52 11.18 38.75
CA SER A 288 -13.93 12.15 39.65
C SER A 288 -15.05 13.13 39.99
N LEU A 289 -15.58 13.02 41.21
CA LEU A 289 -16.70 13.80 41.75
C LEU A 289 -16.50 15.34 41.75
N ARG A 290 -15.41 15.86 41.19
CA ARG A 290 -15.08 17.29 41.12
C ARG A 290 -14.68 17.71 39.71
N GLY A 291 -15.63 17.62 38.77
CA GLY A 291 -15.94 18.66 37.78
C GLY A 291 -14.81 19.33 36.99
N ARG A 292 -13.66 18.68 36.75
CA ARG A 292 -12.63 19.21 35.86
C ARG A 292 -12.18 18.13 34.89
N PRO A 293 -12.53 18.22 33.59
CA PRO A 293 -12.00 17.31 32.60
C PRO A 293 -10.48 17.49 32.55
N LYS A 294 -9.73 16.46 32.96
CA LYS A 294 -8.29 16.40 32.67
C LYS A 294 -8.19 16.26 31.16
N LYS A 295 -7.48 17.19 30.52
CA LYS A 295 -7.02 17.02 29.15
C LYS A 295 -6.07 15.84 29.17
N THR A 296 -6.56 14.66 28.79
CA THR A 296 -5.73 13.49 28.57
C THR A 296 -4.94 13.80 27.30
N ASP A 297 -3.62 13.94 27.43
CA ASP A 297 -2.75 14.00 26.26
C ASP A 297 -2.92 12.68 25.51
N ILE A 298 -3.64 12.73 24.40
CA ILE A 298 -3.80 11.62 23.48
C ILE A 298 -2.41 11.40 22.89
N LYS A 299 -1.69 10.40 23.39
CA LYS A 299 -0.48 9.93 22.72
C LYS A 299 -0.93 9.46 21.33
N PRO A 300 -0.35 9.99 20.25
CA PRO A 300 -0.69 9.53 18.90
C PRO A 300 -0.53 8.02 18.88
N VAL A 301 -1.57 7.32 18.39
CA VAL A 301 -1.55 5.86 18.25
C VAL A 301 -0.36 5.55 17.34
N PRO A 302 0.59 4.72 17.78
CA PRO A 302 1.68 4.29 16.92
C PRO A 302 1.09 3.71 15.64
N GLU A 303 1.51 4.22 14.48
CA GLU A 303 1.05 3.68 13.21
C GLU A 303 1.44 2.21 13.13
N LEU A 304 0.47 1.36 12.80
CA LEU A 304 0.67 -0.08 12.72
C LEU A 304 1.52 -0.40 11.50
N ASN A 305 2.83 -0.49 11.67
CA ASN A 305 3.73 -0.79 10.57
C ASN A 305 3.79 -2.32 10.36
N ILE A 306 2.74 -2.86 9.75
CA ILE A 306 2.61 -4.29 9.44
C ILE A 306 3.81 -4.80 8.62
N ALA A 307 4.25 -4.00 7.64
CA ALA A 307 5.41 -4.34 6.81
C ALA A 307 6.68 -4.54 7.65
N GLN A 308 6.94 -3.64 8.60
CA GLN A 308 8.07 -3.75 9.51
C GLN A 308 7.96 -4.97 10.43
N ALA A 309 6.76 -5.27 10.94
CA ALA A 309 6.54 -6.45 11.78
C ALA A 309 6.84 -7.74 11.01
N ILE A 310 6.34 -7.87 9.78
CA ILE A 310 6.62 -9.03 8.92
C ILE A 310 8.12 -9.09 8.56
N GLU A 311 8.76 -7.96 8.28
CA GLU A 311 10.19 -7.88 7.99
C GLU A 311 11.05 -8.35 9.17
N GLU A 312 10.74 -7.92 10.39
CA GLU A 312 11.48 -8.38 11.58
C GLU A 312 11.36 -9.90 11.77
N TYR A 313 10.16 -10.45 11.51
CA TYR A 313 9.93 -11.89 11.52
C TYR A 313 10.69 -12.62 10.40
N LEU A 314 10.68 -12.07 9.19
CA LEU A 314 11.42 -12.59 8.04
C LEU A 314 12.93 -12.62 8.33
N GLN A 315 13.50 -11.52 8.82
CA GLN A 315 14.91 -11.43 9.18
C GLN A 315 15.29 -12.42 10.29
N HIS A 316 14.38 -12.69 11.22
CA HIS A 316 14.58 -13.74 12.22
C HIS A 316 14.61 -15.13 11.58
N LYS A 317 13.71 -15.42 10.64
CA LYS A 317 13.64 -16.71 9.94
C LYS A 317 14.86 -16.93 9.03
N LEU A 318 15.31 -15.90 8.31
CA LEU A 318 16.51 -15.94 7.46
C LEU A 318 17.78 -16.36 8.22
N ARG A 319 17.92 -15.93 9.49
CA ARG A 319 19.04 -16.36 10.34
C ARG A 319 19.05 -17.86 10.64
N HIS A 320 17.90 -18.51 10.54
CA HIS A 320 17.73 -19.95 10.80
C HIS A 320 17.65 -20.78 9.51
N THR A 321 17.58 -20.15 8.34
CA THR A 321 17.52 -20.83 7.05
C THR A 321 18.70 -20.40 6.19
N PRO A 322 19.88 -21.05 6.34
CA PRO A 322 21.12 -20.60 5.70
C PRO A 322 21.06 -20.61 4.18
N GLU A 323 20.15 -21.38 3.58
CA GLU A 323 19.89 -21.44 2.13
C GLU A 323 19.45 -20.09 1.56
N PHE A 324 18.67 -19.30 2.31
CA PHE A 324 18.17 -18.00 1.87
C PHE A 324 19.00 -16.82 2.42
N ASN A 325 19.96 -17.07 3.30
CA ASN A 325 20.69 -16.00 4.00
C ASN A 325 21.62 -15.18 3.07
N ASN A 326 21.92 -15.71 1.87
CA ASN A 326 22.68 -15.00 0.84
C ASN A 326 21.77 -14.20 -0.11
N LEU A 327 20.46 -14.41 -0.03
CA LEU A 327 19.47 -13.68 -0.82
C LEU A 327 19.12 -12.42 -0.03
N ASN A 328 19.32 -11.26 -0.65
CA ASN A 328 18.95 -9.98 -0.05
C ASN A 328 17.43 -9.81 -0.11
N LEU A 329 16.71 -10.47 0.81
CA LEU A 329 15.26 -10.46 0.91
C LEU A 329 14.81 -9.42 1.95
N HIS A 330 13.97 -8.48 1.53
CA HIS A 330 13.38 -7.46 2.40
C HIS A 330 11.92 -7.20 2.04
N ILE A 331 11.10 -6.91 3.06
CA ILE A 331 9.73 -6.41 2.92
C ILE A 331 9.71 -4.95 3.40
N ILE A 332 9.29 -4.05 2.52
CA ILE A 332 9.32 -2.60 2.72
C ILE A 332 7.89 -2.08 2.65
N PRO A 333 7.48 -1.13 3.52
CA PRO A 333 6.18 -0.47 3.37
C PRO A 333 6.12 0.32 2.06
N ALA A 334 5.07 0.09 1.28
CA ALA A 334 4.80 0.83 0.06
C ALA A 334 4.06 2.15 0.34
N GLN A 335 4.17 3.13 -0.55
CA GLN A 335 3.55 4.46 -0.37
C GLN A 335 2.02 4.43 -0.38
N ASP A 336 1.43 3.42 -1.00
CA ASP A 336 -0.01 3.20 -1.10
C ASP A 336 -0.60 2.49 0.13
N GLY A 337 0.23 2.18 1.14
CA GLY A 337 -0.16 1.41 2.32
C GLY A 337 -0.04 -0.11 2.12
N GLY A 338 0.46 -0.57 0.97
CA GLY A 338 0.80 -1.97 0.73
C GLY A 338 2.19 -2.35 1.21
N VAL A 339 2.72 -3.44 0.64
CA VAL A 339 4.08 -3.95 0.87
C VAL A 339 4.78 -4.11 -0.46
N THR A 340 6.04 -3.67 -0.53
CA THR A 340 6.95 -3.95 -1.65
C THR A 340 7.98 -4.96 -1.19
N ILE A 341 8.20 -6.00 -1.98
CA ILE A 341 9.12 -7.08 -1.69
C ILE A 341 10.38 -6.88 -2.53
N GLN A 342 11.53 -6.80 -1.88
CA GLN A 342 12.81 -6.74 -2.53
C GLN A 342 13.47 -8.12 -2.51
N VAL A 343 13.84 -8.64 -3.67
CA VAL A 343 14.62 -9.87 -3.83
C VAL A 343 15.90 -9.53 -4.59
N GLY A 344 17.02 -9.41 -3.88
CA GLY A 344 18.27 -8.96 -4.49
C GLY A 344 18.20 -7.47 -4.84
N THR A 345 18.16 -7.19 -6.15
CA THR A 345 18.02 -5.85 -6.73
C THR A 345 16.64 -5.61 -7.37
N THR A 346 15.80 -6.63 -7.42
CA THR A 346 14.49 -6.58 -8.06
C THR A 346 13.42 -6.32 -7.00
N PHE A 347 12.45 -5.47 -7.33
CA PHE A 347 11.31 -5.14 -6.49
C PHE A 347 10.04 -5.74 -7.10
N TYR A 348 9.19 -6.29 -6.25
CA TYR A 348 7.92 -6.91 -6.59
C TYR A 348 6.82 -6.29 -5.72
N ASP A 349 5.62 -6.16 -6.29
CA ASP A 349 4.47 -5.59 -5.58
C ASP A 349 3.69 -6.68 -4.81
N ALA A 350 3.73 -7.94 -5.28
CA ALA A 350 3.13 -9.07 -4.60
C ALA A 350 4.07 -10.28 -4.54
N VAL A 351 3.83 -11.17 -3.56
CA VAL A 351 4.57 -12.43 -3.42
C VAL A 351 4.39 -13.31 -4.67
N GLY A 352 3.20 -13.25 -5.29
CA GLY A 352 2.87 -13.98 -6.52
C GLY A 352 3.73 -13.61 -7.73
N ASP A 353 4.29 -12.40 -7.74
CA ASP A 353 5.05 -11.87 -8.89
C ASP A 353 6.52 -12.32 -8.88
N ILE A 354 6.96 -12.99 -7.83
CA ILE A 354 8.35 -13.43 -7.67
C ILE A 354 8.64 -14.58 -8.63
N GLU A 355 9.66 -14.40 -9.48
CA GLU A 355 10.07 -15.36 -10.52
C GLU A 355 10.58 -16.69 -9.94
N ASP A 356 11.28 -16.64 -8.80
CA ASP A 356 11.82 -17.83 -8.14
C ASP A 356 10.75 -18.51 -7.26
N ASP A 357 10.30 -19.68 -7.68
CA ASP A 357 9.28 -20.49 -7.00
C ASP A 357 9.65 -20.84 -5.56
N THR A 358 10.93 -21.04 -5.28
CA THR A 358 11.44 -21.42 -3.95
C THR A 358 11.37 -20.23 -3.00
N ILE A 359 11.78 -19.04 -3.46
CA ILE A 359 11.67 -17.78 -2.71
C ILE A 359 10.20 -17.42 -2.48
N ARG A 360 9.37 -17.56 -3.53
CA ARG A 360 7.93 -17.32 -3.45
C ARG A 360 7.26 -18.20 -2.41
N ALA A 361 7.54 -19.51 -2.42
CA ALA A 361 7.03 -20.45 -1.43
C ALA A 361 7.49 -20.10 -0.01
N PHE A 362 8.78 -19.80 0.16
CA PHE A 362 9.34 -19.42 1.46
C PHE A 362 8.69 -18.15 2.03
N LEU A 363 8.52 -17.10 1.21
CA LEU A 363 7.88 -15.85 1.65
C LEU A 363 6.39 -16.05 1.93
N SER A 364 5.68 -16.80 1.09
CA SER A 364 4.25 -17.10 1.28
C SER A 364 4.02 -17.80 2.61
N GLN A 365 4.83 -18.82 2.90
CA GLN A 365 4.77 -19.55 4.16
C GLN A 365 5.17 -18.67 5.36
N THR A 366 6.17 -17.81 5.21
CA THR A 366 6.59 -16.89 6.28
C THR A 366 5.50 -15.91 6.65
N ILE A 367 4.80 -15.35 5.66
CA ILE A 367 3.66 -14.46 5.88
C ILE A 367 2.50 -15.22 6.52
N GLN A 368 2.21 -16.45 6.05
CA GLN A 368 1.17 -17.28 6.64
C GLN A 368 1.46 -17.62 8.12
N GLU A 369 2.68 -18.06 8.43
CA GLU A 369 3.10 -18.35 9.81
C GLU A 369 3.02 -17.11 10.72
N TRP A 370 3.33 -15.92 10.18
CA TRP A 370 3.17 -14.67 10.91
C TRP A 370 1.68 -14.34 11.14
N GLN A 371 0.82 -14.54 10.14
CA GLN A 371 -0.62 -14.33 10.25
C GLN A 371 -1.27 -15.28 11.26
N GLU A 372 -0.94 -16.57 11.23
CA GLU A 372 -1.47 -17.60 12.16
C GLU A 372 -1.15 -17.30 13.63
N ARG A 373 -0.14 -16.48 13.91
CA ARG A 373 0.23 -16.07 15.28
C ARG A 373 -0.56 -14.85 15.78
N HIS A 374 -1.04 -14.03 14.85
CA HIS A 374 -1.68 -12.74 15.15
C HIS A 374 -3.19 -12.74 14.92
N HIS A 375 -3.73 -13.87 14.43
CA HIS A 375 -5.16 -14.15 14.33
C HIS A 375 -5.63 -14.95 15.54
#